data_AF-A0A016UFM6-F1
#
_entry.id   AF-A0A016UFM6-F1
#
_cell.length_a   1.000
_cell.length_b   1.000
_cell.length_c   1.000
_cell.angle_alpha   90.00
_cell.angle_beta   90.00
_cell.angle_gamma   90.00
#
_symmetry.space_group_name_H-M   'P 1'
#
loop_
_entity.id
_entity.type
_entity.pdbx_description
1 polymer ?
#
loop_
_entity_poly.entity_id
_entity_poly.type
_entity_poly.pdbx_seq_one_letter_code
_entity_poly.pdbx_strand_id
1 'polypeptide(L)'
;MFAEHQAGRKISWWWRLESNDIGFVVYRAAPGQEQVAEHVDDFMVHPKFKLQTDFVPEDGEILAEEPGVYKFVFDNTHSRLRSKTVRYCIEVKN
;
A
#
# COMPACT_ATOMS: atom_id res chain seq x y z
N MET A 1 9.56 -4.51 24.37
CA MET A 1 8.75 -3.29 24.19
C MET A 1 8.49 -3.15 22.70
N PHE A 2 7.26 -3.37 22.25
CA PHE A 2 6.88 -3.06 20.87
C PHE A 2 6.85 -1.55 20.74
N ALA A 3 7.50 -0.99 19.72
CA ALA A 3 7.44 0.45 19.49
C ALA A 3 5.97 0.85 19.29
N GLU A 4 5.48 1.74 20.14
CA GLU A 4 4.13 2.27 20.05
C GLU A 4 4.00 3.03 18.71
N HIS A 5 2.99 2.71 17.92
CA HIS A 5 2.76 3.40 16.65
C HIS A 5 2.53 4.89 16.94
N GLN A 6 3.28 5.78 16.27
CA GLN A 6 3.19 7.23 16.47
C GLN A 6 2.49 7.90 15.29
N ALA A 7 1.61 8.86 15.59
CA ALA A 7 0.98 9.72 14.59
C ALA A 7 1.96 10.77 14.02
N GLY A 8 1.57 11.40 12.91
CA GLY A 8 2.30 12.51 12.29
C GLY A 8 3.52 12.08 11.46
N ARG A 9 3.72 10.78 11.27
CA ARG A 9 4.84 10.22 10.50
C ARG A 9 4.55 10.30 9.01
N LYS A 10 5.53 10.70 8.21
CA LYS A 10 5.40 10.66 6.75
C LYS A 10 5.72 9.25 6.25
N ILE A 11 4.82 8.68 5.46
CA ILE A 11 5.06 7.42 4.75
C ILE A 11 5.15 7.75 3.26
N SER A 12 6.27 7.43 2.62
CA SER A 12 6.46 7.60 1.18
C SER A 12 6.74 6.27 0.52
N TRP A 13 6.31 6.10 -0.72
CA TRP A 13 6.56 4.90 -1.48
C TRP A 13 6.95 5.21 -2.92
N TRP A 14 7.62 4.24 -3.52
CA TRP A 14 7.56 4.05 -4.96
C TRP A 14 7.48 2.55 -5.26
N TRP A 15 6.84 2.20 -6.38
CA TRP A 15 6.84 0.84 -6.89
C TRP A 15 6.77 0.80 -8.41
N ARG A 16 7.22 -0.32 -8.98
CA ARG A 16 7.11 -0.61 -10.41
C ARG A 16 6.87 -2.09 -10.66
N LEU A 17 6.28 -2.36 -11.81
CA LEU A 17 6.07 -3.68 -12.37
C LEU A 17 7.16 -3.99 -13.38
N GLU A 18 7.41 -5.28 -13.56
CA GLU A 18 8.18 -5.78 -14.70
C GLU A 18 7.31 -5.92 -15.96
N SER A 19 5.98 -6.04 -15.81
CA SER A 19 5.03 -6.02 -16.94
C SER A 19 3.58 -5.78 -16.52
N ASN A 20 2.80 -5.18 -17.42
CA ASN A 20 1.34 -5.05 -17.35
C ASN A 20 0.89 -4.18 -16.17
N ASP A 21 -0.33 -4.37 -15.68
CA ASP A 21 -0.94 -3.61 -14.60
C ASP A 21 -1.15 -4.43 -13.32
N ILE A 22 -1.39 -3.71 -12.22
CA ILE A 22 -1.82 -4.25 -10.94
C ILE A 22 -2.76 -3.26 -10.27
N GLY A 23 -3.66 -3.74 -9.41
CA GLY A 23 -4.40 -2.88 -8.49
C GLY A 23 -3.49 -2.43 -7.36
N PHE A 24 -3.54 -1.15 -6.99
CA PHE A 24 -2.81 -0.59 -5.86
C PHE A 24 -3.71 0.28 -5.01
N VAL A 25 -3.62 0.15 -3.69
CA VAL A 25 -4.39 0.90 -2.69
C VAL A 25 -3.61 0.94 -1.39
N VAL A 26 -3.79 2.00 -0.60
CA VAL A 26 -3.23 2.09 0.76
C VAL A 26 -4.35 2.24 1.77
N TYR A 27 -4.39 1.34 2.76
CA TYR A 27 -5.34 1.39 3.87
C TYR A 27 -4.63 1.66 5.19
N ARG A 28 -5.36 2.19 6.17
CA ARG A 28 -5.07 2.00 7.60
C ARG A 28 -5.98 0.90 8.10
N ALA A 29 -5.40 -0.14 8.70
CA ALA A 29 -6.13 -1.29 9.18
C ALA A 29 -7.13 -0.91 10.29
N ALA A 30 -8.33 -1.49 10.23
CA ALA A 30 -9.22 -1.52 11.38
C ALA A 30 -8.59 -2.37 12.51
N PRO A 31 -8.93 -2.11 13.80
CA PRO A 31 -8.41 -2.89 14.91
C PRO A 31 -8.67 -4.40 14.75
N GLY A 32 -7.62 -5.21 14.83
CA GLY A 32 -7.69 -6.67 14.67
C GLY A 32 -7.69 -7.15 13.21
N GLN A 33 -7.63 -6.26 12.23
CA GLN A 33 -7.61 -6.57 10.79
C GLN A 33 -6.23 -6.28 10.14
N GLU A 34 -5.18 -6.19 10.94
CA GLU A 34 -3.84 -5.81 10.50
C GLU A 34 -3.22 -6.82 9.52
N GLN A 35 -3.64 -8.09 9.61
CA GLN A 35 -3.12 -9.19 8.78
C GLN A 35 -4.04 -9.56 7.60
N VAL A 36 -5.15 -8.85 7.43
CA VAL A 36 -6.07 -9.03 6.28
C VAL A 36 -5.72 -7.95 5.26
N ALA A 37 -5.47 -8.34 4.00
CA ALA A 37 -5.08 -7.38 2.96
C ALA A 37 -6.10 -6.24 2.79
N GLU A 38 -7.39 -6.57 2.73
CA GLU A 38 -8.50 -5.63 2.54
C GLU A 38 -9.70 -6.09 3.38
N HIS A 39 -10.17 -5.24 4.30
CA HIS A 39 -11.35 -5.43 5.13
C HIS A 39 -12.31 -4.23 4.94
N VAL A 40 -13.61 -4.46 5.02
CA VAL A 40 -14.64 -3.43 4.75
C VAL A 40 -14.55 -2.22 5.70
N ASP A 41 -14.08 -2.45 6.93
CA ASP A 41 -13.90 -1.42 7.96
C ASP A 41 -12.54 -0.71 7.91
N ASP A 42 -11.65 -1.09 6.97
CA ASP A 42 -10.38 -0.39 6.80
C ASP A 42 -10.60 1.04 6.30
N PHE A 43 -9.79 1.96 6.79
CA PHE A 43 -9.82 3.34 6.31
C PHE A 43 -8.94 3.47 5.06
N MET A 44 -9.53 3.85 3.92
CA MET A 44 -8.81 4.03 2.66
C MET A 44 -8.05 5.36 2.67
N VAL A 45 -6.73 5.28 2.75
CA VAL A 45 -5.84 6.45 2.83
C VAL A 45 -5.41 6.91 1.43
N HIS A 46 -5.19 5.97 0.52
CA HIS A 46 -4.95 6.24 -0.89
C HIS A 46 -5.89 5.37 -1.72
N PRO A 47 -6.62 5.93 -2.70
CA PRO A 47 -7.65 5.23 -3.47
C PRO A 47 -7.11 4.03 -4.26
N LYS A 48 -8.00 3.07 -4.54
CA LYS A 48 -7.68 1.89 -5.34
C LYS A 48 -7.69 2.21 -6.84
N PHE A 49 -6.53 2.11 -7.48
CA PHE A 49 -6.40 2.27 -8.93
C PHE A 49 -5.67 1.10 -9.57
N LYS A 50 -6.01 0.83 -10.84
CA LYS A 50 -5.33 -0.15 -11.68
C LYS A 50 -4.30 0.59 -12.53
N LEU A 51 -3.02 0.31 -12.32
CA LEU A 51 -1.92 1.13 -12.84
C LEU A 51 -0.88 0.29 -13.56
N GLN A 52 -0.33 0.85 -14.64
CA GLN A 52 0.86 0.36 -15.34
C GLN A 52 2.05 1.26 -14.99
N THR A 53 3.25 0.69 -14.93
CA THR A 53 4.49 1.42 -14.56
C THR A 53 5.62 1.16 -15.56
N ASP A 54 5.25 0.93 -16.83
CA ASP A 54 6.18 0.58 -17.91
C ASP A 54 7.23 1.68 -18.18
N PHE A 55 6.83 2.95 -17.99
CA PHE A 55 7.69 4.12 -18.25
C PHE A 55 8.10 4.88 -17.00
N VAL A 56 7.21 4.97 -16.00
CA VAL A 56 7.41 5.71 -14.76
C VAL A 56 6.93 4.84 -13.60
N PRO A 57 7.69 4.72 -12.49
CA PRO A 57 7.19 4.11 -11.26
C PRO A 57 5.96 4.84 -10.74
N GLU A 58 5.09 4.15 -10.03
CA GLU A 58 4.09 4.82 -9.20
C GLU A 58 4.78 5.25 -7.92
N ASP A 59 4.62 6.51 -7.53
CA ASP A 59 5.15 7.05 -6.28
C ASP A 59 4.12 7.94 -5.58
N GLY A 60 4.29 8.09 -4.28
CA GLY A 60 3.39 8.91 -3.49
C GLY A 60 3.81 9.00 -2.04
N GLU A 61 3.07 9.82 -1.30
CA GLU A 61 3.27 10.04 0.12
C GLU A 61 1.96 10.32 0.83
N ILE A 62 1.91 9.93 2.10
CA ILE A 62 0.82 10.22 3.03
C ILE A 62 1.39 10.68 4.37
N LEU A 63 0.60 11.47 5.09
CA LEU A 63 0.81 11.70 6.51
C LEU A 63 0.03 10.65 7.30
N ALA A 64 0.70 9.91 8.18
CA ALA A 64 0.04 8.99 9.09
C ALA A 64 -0.62 9.76 10.24
N GLU A 65 -1.77 10.36 9.97
CA GLU A 65 -2.51 11.21 10.93
C GLU A 65 -2.92 10.45 12.20
N GLU A 66 -3.15 9.14 12.09
CA GLU A 66 -3.47 8.27 13.21
C GLU A 66 -2.46 7.11 13.32
N PRO A 67 -2.15 6.67 14.54
CA PRO A 67 -1.29 5.51 14.73
C PRO A 67 -1.99 4.22 14.27
N GLY A 68 -1.24 3.31 13.65
CA GLY A 68 -1.77 2.01 13.25
C GLY A 68 -0.93 1.32 12.19
N VAL A 69 -1.48 0.23 11.65
CA VAL A 69 -0.86 -0.53 10.56
C VAL A 69 -1.37 0.01 9.22
N TYR A 70 -0.45 0.51 8.41
CA TYR A 70 -0.73 0.96 7.05
C TYR A 70 -0.43 -0.17 6.06
N LYS A 71 -1.44 -0.56 5.27
CA LYS A 71 -1.40 -1.70 4.36
C LYS A 71 -1.24 -1.22 2.93
N PHE A 72 -0.15 -1.61 2.28
CA PHE A 72 0.12 -1.38 0.87
C PHE A 72 -0.29 -2.62 0.09
N VAL A 73 -1.45 -2.58 -0.56
CA VAL A 73 -2.06 -3.76 -1.17
C VAL A 73 -1.82 -3.76 -2.67
N PHE A 74 -1.11 -4.78 -3.14
CA PHE A 74 -0.90 -5.08 -4.55
C PHE A 74 -1.87 -6.18 -5.00
N ASP A 75 -2.96 -5.78 -5.66
CA ASP A 75 -4.05 -6.67 -6.04
C ASP A 75 -3.89 -7.19 -7.48
N ASN A 76 -3.58 -8.49 -7.60
CA ASN A 76 -3.49 -9.21 -8.87
C ASN A 76 -4.67 -10.21 -9.08
N THR A 77 -5.77 -10.10 -8.32
CA THR A 77 -6.91 -11.03 -8.41
C THR A 77 -7.56 -11.07 -9.79
N HIS A 78 -7.38 -10.03 -10.60
CA HIS A 78 -7.87 -9.97 -11.98
C HIS A 78 -7.00 -10.77 -12.98
N SER A 79 -5.75 -11.10 -12.67
CA SER A 79 -4.92 -11.98 -13.53
C SER A 79 -5.06 -13.43 -13.12
N ARG A 80 -5.78 -14.23 -13.91
CA ARG A 80 -5.96 -15.67 -13.63
C ARG A 80 -4.74 -16.55 -13.95
N LEU A 81 -3.84 -16.08 -14.82
CA LEU A 81 -2.77 -16.91 -15.40
C LEU A 81 -1.37 -16.30 -15.29
N ARG A 82 -1.25 -15.05 -14.81
CA ARG A 82 0.02 -14.31 -14.83
C ARG A 82 0.33 -13.72 -13.46
N SER A 83 1.40 -14.23 -12.85
CA SER A 83 2.04 -13.60 -11.71
C SER A 83 2.60 -12.21 -12.10
N LYS A 84 2.79 -11.37 -11.09
CA LYS A 84 3.38 -10.04 -11.25
C LYS A 84 4.60 -9.92 -10.33
N THR A 85 5.71 -9.45 -10.87
CA THR A 85 6.87 -9.06 -10.08
C THR A 85 6.74 -7.57 -9.77
N VAL A 86 6.59 -7.23 -8.49
CA VAL A 86 6.55 -5.85 -7.99
C VAL A 86 7.89 -5.54 -7.33
N ARG A 87 8.56 -4.48 -7.78
CA ARG A 87 9.69 -3.89 -7.06
C ARG A 87 9.17 -2.66 -6.34
N TYR A 88 9.44 -2.55 -5.04
CA TYR A 88 8.90 -1.47 -4.23
C TYR A 88 9.92 -0.97 -3.20
N CYS A 89 9.70 0.25 -2.74
CA CYS A 89 10.32 0.83 -1.57
C CYS A 89 9.23 1.58 -0.79
N ILE A 90 9.15 1.33 0.51
CA ILE A 90 8.24 2.03 1.43
C ILE A 90 9.10 2.54 2.57
N GLU A 91 9.07 3.84 2.81
CA GLU A 91 9.87 4.51 3.83
C GLU A 91 8.96 5.21 4.84
N VAL A 92 9.29 5.08 6.13
CA VAL A 92 8.62 5.80 7.21
C VAL A 92 9.61 6.81 7.80
N LYS A 93 9.32 8.10 7.63
CA LYS A 93 10.17 9.21 8.09
C LYS A 93 9.61 9.86 9.36
N ASN A 94 10.51 10.36 10.20
CA ASN A 94 10.18 11.13 11.42
C ASN A 94 9.73 12.55 11.04
#